data_AF-A0A497BYN9-F1
#
_entry.id   AF-A0A497BYN9-F1
#
_cell.length_a   1.000
_cell.length_b   1.000
_cell.length_c   1.000
_cell.angle_alpha   90.00
_cell.angle_beta   90.00
_cell.angle_gamma   90.00
#
_symmetry.space_group_name_H-M   'P 1'
#
loop_
_entity.id
_entity.type
_entity.pdbx_description
1 polymer ?
#
loop_
_entity_poly.entity_id
_entity_poly.type
_entity_poly.pdbx_seq_one_letter_code
_entity_poly.pdbx_strand_id
1 'polypeptide(L)'
;MAKVTAELLEKLQARGDAQVHLIVRTTGDSSQYVALLAERGIEVRQRFRLTRRLAIQGPAIACLSLVDEPWIEVLEEDRPVHTWEG
;
A
#
# COMPACT_ATOMS: atom_id res chain seq x y z
N MET A 1 -1.18 -3.26 17.41
CA MET A 1 -0.29 -3.61 16.29
C MET A 1 -0.27 -2.41 15.36
N ALA A 2 0.91 -1.89 15.01
CA ALA A 2 0.98 -0.74 14.10
C ALA A 2 0.60 -1.19 12.69
N LYS A 3 -0.29 -0.43 12.01
CA LYS A 3 -0.71 -0.71 10.63
C LYS A 3 0.45 -0.55 9.64
N VAL A 4 1.44 0.26 9.97
CA VAL A 4 2.63 0.55 9.17
C VAL A 4 3.85 0.48 10.08
N THR A 5 4.99 0.02 9.58
CA THR A 5 6.25 0.07 10.35
C THR A 5 6.74 1.51 10.44
N ALA A 6 7.41 1.87 11.54
CA ALA A 6 7.97 3.22 11.73
C ALA A 6 8.91 3.60 10.58
N GLU A 7 9.76 2.66 10.15
CA GLU A 7 10.67 2.87 9.02
C GLU A 7 9.93 3.18 7.71
N LEU A 8 8.82 2.49 7.43
CA LEU A 8 8.03 2.76 6.24
C LEU A 8 7.30 4.10 6.34
N LEU A 9 6.82 4.46 7.53
CA LEU A 9 6.20 5.77 7.77
C LEU A 9 7.19 6.92 7.52
N GLU A 10 8.40 6.82 8.06
CA GLU A 10 9.46 7.81 7.85
C GLU A 10 9.87 7.90 6.37
N LYS A 11 9.98 6.76 5.67
CA LYS A 11 10.25 6.72 4.23
C LYS A 11 9.16 7.41 3.42
N LEU A 12 7.88 7.18 3.73
CA LEU A 12 6.76 7.81 3.03
C LEU A 12 6.75 9.32 3.27
N GLN A 13 7.00 9.76 4.51
CA GLN A 13 7.11 11.18 4.85
C GLN A 13 8.29 11.86 4.14
N ALA A 14 9.44 11.20 4.04
CA ALA A 14 10.62 11.73 3.36
C ALA A 14 10.45 11.81 1.83
N ARG A 15 9.63 10.92 1.25
CA ARG A 15 9.44 10.82 -0.21
C ARG A 15 8.39 11.78 -0.76
N GLY A 16 7.49 12.31 0.07
CA GLY A 16 6.52 13.34 -0.33
C GLY A 16 5.69 12.93 -1.55
N ASP A 17 5.94 13.56 -2.70
CA ASP A 17 5.20 13.30 -3.95
C ASP A 17 5.80 12.16 -4.80
N ALA A 18 6.93 11.58 -4.38
CA ALA A 18 7.55 10.51 -5.15
C ALA A 18 6.66 9.27 -5.25
N GLN A 19 6.67 8.63 -6.42
CA GLN A 19 5.93 7.40 -6.66
C GLN A 19 6.50 6.26 -5.84
N VAL A 20 5.63 5.55 -5.12
CA VAL A 20 5.98 4.39 -4.30
C VAL A 20 5.09 3.20 -4.66
N HIS A 21 5.60 2.00 -4.41
CA HIS A 21 4.88 0.75 -4.58
C HIS A 21 4.67 0.12 -3.21
N LEU A 22 3.42 -0.15 -2.86
CA LEU A 22 3.05 -0.68 -1.55
C LEU A 22 2.10 -1.86 -1.69
N ILE A 23 2.12 -2.74 -0.70
CA ILE A 23 1.14 -3.79 -0.53
C ILE A 23 0.27 -3.43 0.66
N VAL A 24 -1.02 -3.30 0.41
CA VAL A 24 -2.04 -3.02 1.42
C VAL A 24 -2.79 -4.29 1.73
N ARG A 25 -3.05 -4.56 3.01
CA ARG A 25 -3.99 -5.58 3.48
C ARG A 25 -5.25 -4.93 4.03
N THR A 26 -6.42 -5.40 3.60
CA THR A 26 -7.73 -4.84 3.96
C THR A 26 -8.50 -5.75 4.92
N THR A 27 -9.26 -5.16 5.84
CA THR A 27 -10.11 -5.91 6.80
C THR A 27 -11.22 -6.71 6.09
N GLY A 28 -11.72 -6.20 4.96
CA GLY A 28 -12.79 -6.78 4.15
C GLY A 28 -12.41 -7.05 2.70
N ASP A 29 -13.44 -7.11 1.84
CA ASP A 29 -13.24 -7.27 0.40
C ASP A 29 -12.46 -6.08 -0.17
N SER A 30 -11.40 -6.34 -0.91
CA SER A 30 -10.51 -5.30 -1.41
C SER A 30 -11.09 -4.57 -2.64
N SER A 31 -12.11 -5.12 -3.29
CA SER A 31 -12.70 -4.56 -4.51
C SER A 31 -13.47 -3.26 -4.25
N GLN A 32 -14.07 -3.13 -3.07
CA GLN A 32 -14.83 -1.93 -2.69
C GLN A 32 -13.95 -0.68 -2.55
N TYR A 33 -12.66 -0.86 -2.28
CA TYR A 33 -11.71 0.23 -2.06
C TYR A 33 -10.98 0.68 -3.33
N VAL A 34 -11.14 -0.04 -4.45
CA VAL A 34 -10.45 0.28 -5.70
C VAL A 34 -10.84 1.66 -6.22
N ALA A 35 -12.14 1.98 -6.20
CA ALA A 35 -12.63 3.29 -6.63
C ALA A 35 -12.09 4.41 -5.74
N LEU A 36 -12.14 4.21 -4.42
CA LEU A 36 -11.62 5.15 -3.42
C LEU A 36 -10.11 5.41 -3.60
N LEU A 37 -9.34 4.37 -3.91
CA LEU A 37 -7.90 4.49 -4.19
C LEU A 37 -7.65 5.30 -5.48
N ALA A 38 -8.42 5.03 -6.53
CA ALA A 38 -8.29 5.76 -7.80
C ALA A 38 -8.62 7.26 -7.63
N GLU A 39 -9.65 7.61 -6.84
CA GLU A 39 -9.99 9.01 -6.52
C GLU A 39 -8.86 9.74 -5.77
N ARG A 40 -8.00 9.00 -5.07
CA ARG A 40 -6.82 9.55 -4.37
C ARG A 40 -5.56 9.56 -5.23
N GLY A 41 -5.67 9.25 -6.52
CA GLY A 41 -4.52 9.14 -7.42
C GLY A 41 -3.64 7.92 -7.15
N ILE A 42 -4.20 6.88 -6.51
CA ILE A 42 -3.52 5.62 -6.20
C ILE A 42 -4.03 4.54 -7.16
N GLU A 43 -3.12 4.00 -7.96
CA GLU A 43 -3.40 2.92 -8.90
C GLU A 43 -3.29 1.56 -8.21
N VAL A 44 -4.24 0.67 -8.50
CA VAL A 44 -4.19 -0.73 -8.06
C VAL A 44 -3.55 -1.58 -9.16
N ARG A 45 -2.28 -1.96 -8.96
CA ARG A 45 -1.52 -2.79 -9.91
C ARG A 45 -1.96 -4.25 -9.90
N GLN A 46 -2.24 -4.80 -8.72
CA GLN A 46 -2.60 -6.21 -8.58
C GLN A 46 -3.53 -6.43 -7.39
N ARG A 47 -4.45 -7.39 -7.52
CA ARG A 47 -5.38 -7.79 -6.46
C ARG A 47 -5.14 -9.23 -6.05
N PHE A 48 -4.85 -9.44 -4.78
CA PHE A 48 -4.66 -10.75 -4.18
C PHE A 48 -5.89 -11.10 -3.34
N ARG A 49 -6.88 -11.73 -3.97
CA ARG A 49 -8.18 -12.03 -3.33
C ARG A 49 -8.04 -12.99 -2.14
N LEU A 50 -7.18 -13.99 -2.25
CA LEU A 50 -6.98 -15.01 -1.20
C LEU A 50 -6.42 -14.44 0.10
N THR A 51 -5.57 -13.41 0.00
CA THR A 51 -4.91 -12.79 1.15
C THR A 51 -5.50 -11.43 1.52
N ARG A 52 -6.55 -10.99 0.80
CA ARG A 52 -7.16 -9.65 0.95
C ARG A 52 -6.13 -8.54 0.83
N ARG A 53 -5.21 -8.67 -0.14
CA ARG A 53 -4.15 -7.70 -0.38
C ARG A 53 -4.31 -7.01 -1.73
N LEU A 54 -3.84 -5.78 -1.80
CA LEU A 54 -3.74 -4.97 -3.01
C LEU A 54 -2.29 -4.52 -3.17
N ALA A 55 -1.68 -4.78 -4.32
CA ALA A 55 -0.48 -4.04 -4.73
C ALA A 55 -0.95 -2.72 -5.32
N ILE A 56 -0.48 -1.62 -4.74
CA ILE A 56 -0.83 -0.26 -5.13
C ILE A 56 0.42 0.51 -5.54
N GLN A 57 0.21 1.54 -6.34
CA GLN A 57 1.21 2.51 -6.73
C GLN A 57 0.61 3.90 -6.66
N GLY A 58 1.36 4.86 -6.12
CA GLY A 58 0.93 6.26 -6.11
C GLY A 58 1.93 7.17 -5.41
N PRO A 59 1.60 8.46 -5.31
CA PRO A 59 2.40 9.42 -4.54
C PRO A 59 2.49 8.99 -3.07
N ALA A 60 3.68 9.09 -2.48
CA ALA A 60 3.89 8.69 -1.08
C ALA A 60 2.95 9.43 -0.11
N ILE A 61 2.62 10.69 -0.38
CA ILE A 61 1.67 11.49 0.40
C ILE A 61 0.24 10.92 0.35
N ALA A 62 -0.22 10.46 -0.82
CA ALA A 62 -1.53 9.85 -0.97
C ALA A 62 -1.58 8.49 -0.25
N CYS A 63 -0.50 7.71 -0.38
CA CYS A 63 -0.32 6.45 0.33
C CYS A 63 -0.24 6.62 1.85
N LEU A 64 0.34 7.73 2.34
CA LEU A 64 0.43 8.06 3.76
C LEU A 64 -0.96 8.23 4.38
N SER A 65 -1.89 8.85 3.65
CA SER A 65 -3.28 9.00 4.10
C SER A 65 -3.99 7.67 4.32
N LEU A 66 -3.49 6.55 3.78
CA LEU A 66 -4.06 5.22 4.03
C LEU A 66 -3.76 4.71 5.44
N VAL A 67 -2.74 5.23 6.13
CA VAL A 67 -2.40 4.79 7.50
C VAL A 67 -3.56 5.06 8.47
N ASP A 68 -4.27 6.18 8.28
CA ASP A 68 -5.40 6.58 9.12
C ASP A 68 -6.70 5.85 8.77
N GLU A 69 -6.78 5.19 7.63
CA GLU A 69 -8.00 4.54 7.17
C GLU A 69 -8.38 3.32 8.02
N PRO A 70 -9.65 3.18 8.45
CA PRO A 70 -10.08 2.11 9.35
C PRO A 70 -10.12 0.73 8.68
N TRP A 71 -10.19 0.68 7.35
CA TRP A 71 -10.26 -0.57 6.57
C TRP A 71 -8.88 -1.16 6.26
N ILE A 72 -7.80 -0.45 6.59
CA ILE A 72 -6.42 -0.88 6.40
C ILE A 72 -5.95 -1.64 7.63
N GLU A 73 -5.60 -2.91 7.45
CA GLU A 73 -4.97 -3.74 8.50
C GLU A 73 -3.47 -3.53 8.54
N VAL A 74 -2.83 -3.58 7.37
CA VAL A 74 -1.37 -3.53 7.23
C VAL A 74 -1.00 -2.81 5.93
N LEU A 75 0.04 -1.99 5.99
CA LEU A 75 0.72 -1.36 4.87
C LEU A 75 2.18 -1.82 4.85
N GLU A 76 2.61 -2.41 3.74
CA GLU A 76 3.95 -2.97 3.54
C GLU A 76 4.58 -2.38 2.27
N GLU A 77 5.91 -2.25 2.25
CA GLU A 77 6.64 -1.85 1.03
C GLU A 77 6.67 -3.02 0.05
N ASP A 78 6.32 -2.76 -1.21
CA ASP A 78 6.43 -3.76 -2.29
C ASP A 78 7.90 -3.84 -2.75
N ARG A 79 8.69 -4.67 -2.05
CA ARG A 79 10.11 -4.84 -2.37
C ARG A 79 10.29 -5.93 -3.42
N PRO A 80 11.10 -5.67 -4.48
CA PRO A 80 11.44 -6.70 -5.44
C PRO A 80 12.15 -7.85 -4.73
N VAL A 81 11.67 -9.08 -4.97
CA VAL A 81 12.37 -10.30 -4.54
C VAL A 81 13.35 -10.71 -5.64
N HIS A 82 14.61 -10.90 -5.27
CA HIS A 82 15.61 -11.46 -6.18
C HIS A 82 15.62 -12.98 -6.00
N THR A 83 15.36 -13.73 -7.07
CA THR A 83 15.64 -15.17 -7.08
C THR A 83 17.14 -15.36 -7.08
N TRP A 84 17.65 -16.17 -6.15
CA TRP A 84 19.06 -16.54 -6.12
C TRP A 84 19.35 -17.40 -7.36
N GLU A 85 20.13 -16.86 -8.30
CA GLU A 85 20.74 -17.67 -9.34
C GLU A 85 21.94 -18.39 -8.70
N GLY A 86 21.76 -19.69 -8.46
CA GLY A 86 22.80 -20.60 -7.97
C GLY A 86 23.56 -21.23 -9.12
#